data_AF-A0A970XV95-F1
#
_entry.id   AF-A0A970XV95-F1
#
_cell.length_a   1.000
_cell.length_b   1.000
_cell.length_c   1.000
_cell.angle_alpha   90.00
_cell.angle_beta   90.00
_cell.angle_gamma   90.00
#
_symmetry.space_group_name_H-M   'P 1'
#
loop_
_entity.id
_entity.type
_entity.pdbx_description
1 polymer ?
#
loop_
_entity_poly.entity_id
_entity_poly.type
_entity_poly.pdbx_seq_one_letter_code
_entity_poly.pdbx_strand_id
1 'polypeptide(L)'
;ADRVLVYGDCAVNPDPTAEQLADIAMSSADTAAQFHIDPRVAMLSYSTGDFGAGADVDKVRQATEYVRERAPELAVEGPLQYDAATDAAVAAKKLPGSEVAGRATVFIFPDLNTGNNTYKAVQRSAGAVAIGPVLQGLNKPINDLSRGALVSDIVNTVAITAIQAQAEAAAAAASA
;
A
#
# COMPACT_ATOMS: atom_id res chain seq x y z
N ALA A 1 6.71 2.69 -18.74
CA ALA A 1 5.39 2.04 -18.66
C ALA A 1 4.59 2.79 -17.63
N ASP A 2 3.37 3.22 -17.98
CA ASP A 2 2.44 3.90 -17.09
C ASP A 2 1.98 2.93 -15.99
N ARG A 3 2.78 2.80 -14.91
CA ARG A 3 2.46 1.94 -13.77
C ARG A 3 1.78 2.80 -12.70
N VAL A 4 0.56 2.44 -12.34
CA VAL A 4 -0.11 2.98 -11.14
C VAL A 4 0.26 2.10 -9.96
N LEU A 5 0.78 2.69 -8.90
CA LEU A 5 1.20 2.00 -7.68
C LEU A 5 0.44 2.61 -6.49
N VAL A 6 0.13 1.79 -5.49
CA VAL A 6 -0.49 2.22 -4.23
C VAL A 6 0.54 2.21 -3.12
N TYR A 7 0.66 3.31 -2.40
CA TYR A 7 1.59 3.49 -1.29
C TYR A 7 0.79 3.72 -0.01
N GLY A 8 0.96 2.88 1.02
CA GLY A 8 0.21 2.99 2.27
C GLY A 8 1.05 2.54 3.48
N ASP A 9 0.87 3.05 4.69
CA ASP A 9 0.30 4.36 4.99
C ASP A 9 1.38 5.45 4.78
N CYS A 10 0.94 6.63 4.35
CA CYS A 10 1.79 7.78 4.05
C CYS A 10 1.31 9.07 4.74
N ALA A 11 0.22 9.03 5.51
CA ALA A 11 -0.44 10.20 6.06
C ALA A 11 -0.99 10.08 7.48
N VAL A 12 -1.45 8.91 7.94
CA VAL A 12 -2.31 8.83 9.14
C VAL A 12 -1.62 8.23 10.36
N ASN A 13 -1.05 7.03 10.25
CA ASN A 13 -0.58 6.23 11.38
C ASN A 13 0.94 6.37 11.58
N PRO A 14 1.43 7.08 12.63
CA PRO A 14 2.86 7.37 12.80
C PRO A 14 3.74 6.13 12.92
N ASP A 15 3.33 5.19 13.77
CA ASP A 15 4.03 3.94 14.04
C ASP A 15 2.97 2.84 14.28
N PRO A 16 2.45 2.22 13.21
CA PRO A 16 1.39 1.22 13.32
C PRO A 16 1.90 -0.04 14.03
N THR A 17 1.05 -0.69 14.82
CA THR A 17 1.29 -2.06 15.33
C THR A 17 1.28 -3.08 14.18
N ALA A 18 1.71 -4.32 14.43
CA ALA A 18 1.67 -5.37 13.41
C ALA A 18 0.24 -5.64 12.90
N GLU A 19 -0.76 -5.63 13.78
CA GLU A 19 -2.17 -5.78 13.42
C GLU A 19 -2.67 -4.62 12.58
N GLN A 20 -2.36 -3.38 12.99
CA GLN A 20 -2.74 -2.19 12.22
C GLN A 20 -2.06 -2.18 10.84
N LEU A 21 -0.80 -2.62 10.77
CA LEU A 21 -0.07 -2.71 9.51
C LEU A 21 -0.68 -3.77 8.57
N ALA A 22 -1.18 -4.87 9.10
CA ALA A 22 -1.95 -5.85 8.34
C ALA A 22 -3.29 -5.28 7.84
N ASP A 23 -4.00 -4.52 8.68
CA ASP A 23 -5.26 -3.86 8.30
C ASP A 23 -5.05 -2.80 7.22
N ILE A 24 -3.95 -2.04 7.30
CA ILE A 24 -3.50 -1.09 6.27
C ILE A 24 -3.21 -1.82 4.96
N ALA A 25 -2.55 -2.98 5.01
CA ALA A 25 -2.22 -3.77 3.84
C ALA A 25 -3.46 -4.27 3.10
N MET A 26 -4.41 -4.86 3.83
CA MET A 26 -5.67 -5.35 3.26
C MET A 26 -6.51 -4.19 2.70
N SER A 27 -6.66 -3.09 3.45
CA SER A 27 -7.39 -1.90 2.98
C SER A 27 -6.78 -1.29 1.71
N SER A 28 -5.44 -1.28 1.62
CA SER A 28 -4.72 -0.78 0.46
C SER A 28 -4.87 -1.69 -0.75
N ALA A 29 -4.92 -3.02 -0.53
CA ALA A 29 -5.19 -4.00 -1.58
C ALA A 29 -6.61 -3.86 -2.14
N ASP A 30 -7.61 -3.70 -1.26
CA ASP A 30 -9.01 -3.46 -1.66
C ASP A 30 -9.13 -2.17 -2.47
N THR A 31 -8.47 -1.10 -2.01
CA THR A 31 -8.43 0.17 -2.73
C THR A 31 -7.77 -0.01 -4.11
N ALA A 32 -6.65 -0.73 -4.20
CA ALA A 32 -6.00 -1.02 -5.48
C ALA A 32 -6.95 -1.74 -6.45
N ALA A 33 -7.68 -2.76 -5.97
CA ALA A 33 -8.65 -3.50 -6.77
C ALA A 33 -9.80 -2.62 -7.28
N GLN A 34 -10.28 -1.66 -6.48
CA GLN A 34 -11.30 -0.68 -6.91
C GLN A 34 -10.83 0.20 -8.08
N PHE A 35 -9.51 0.45 -8.18
CA PHE A 35 -8.88 1.16 -9.30
C PHE A 35 -8.41 0.22 -10.43
N HIS A 36 -8.85 -1.04 -10.42
CA HIS A 36 -8.48 -2.08 -11.39
C HIS A 36 -6.98 -2.38 -11.43
N ILE A 37 -6.29 -2.22 -10.30
CA ILE A 37 -4.89 -2.59 -10.12
C ILE A 37 -4.87 -3.97 -9.44
N ASP A 38 -4.29 -4.96 -10.11
CA ASP A 38 -4.07 -6.30 -9.54
C ASP A 38 -3.19 -6.19 -8.27
N PRO A 39 -3.71 -6.49 -7.07
CA PRO A 39 -3.00 -6.23 -5.82
C PRO A 39 -1.89 -7.27 -5.59
N ARG A 40 -0.65 -6.78 -5.53
CA ARG A 40 0.55 -7.53 -5.14
C ARG A 40 1.25 -6.74 -4.05
N VAL A 41 1.03 -7.17 -2.81
CA VAL A 41 1.32 -6.40 -1.60
C VAL A 41 2.72 -6.71 -1.10
N ALA A 42 3.60 -5.71 -1.19
CA ALA A 42 4.93 -5.75 -0.58
C ALA A 42 4.89 -5.07 0.80
N MET A 43 5.09 -5.86 1.86
CA MET A 43 5.26 -5.35 3.22
C MET A 43 6.72 -4.91 3.40
N LEU A 44 6.96 -3.61 3.36
CA LEU A 44 8.30 -3.05 3.23
C LEU A 44 9.07 -3.07 4.55
N SER A 45 10.37 -3.35 4.44
CA SER A 45 11.33 -3.26 5.53
C SER A 45 12.74 -2.96 4.99
N TYR A 46 13.68 -2.69 5.89
CA TYR A 46 15.10 -2.64 5.51
C TYR A 46 15.70 -4.04 5.29
N SER A 47 14.94 -5.12 5.54
CA SER A 47 15.35 -6.51 5.29
C SER A 47 14.41 -7.25 4.32
N THR A 48 14.90 -8.36 3.75
CA THR A 48 14.14 -9.23 2.83
C THR A 48 14.13 -10.67 3.33
N GLY A 49 12.96 -11.30 3.35
CA GLY A 49 12.79 -12.71 3.74
C GLY A 49 13.19 -12.97 5.20
N ASP A 50 13.90 -14.07 5.43
CA ASP A 50 14.33 -14.48 6.79
C ASP A 50 15.62 -13.80 7.25
N PHE A 51 16.23 -12.96 6.41
CA PHE A 51 17.41 -12.22 6.78
C PHE A 51 17.03 -11.06 7.71
N GLY A 52 17.92 -10.70 8.63
CA GLY A 52 17.70 -9.59 9.57
C GLY A 52 16.75 -9.93 10.73
N ALA A 53 17.05 -9.37 11.89
CA ALA A 53 16.24 -9.48 13.10
C ALA A 53 16.17 -8.10 13.77
N GLY A 54 15.15 -7.90 14.60
CA GLY A 54 14.92 -6.65 15.32
C GLY A 54 13.46 -6.25 15.26
N ALA A 55 13.05 -5.43 16.23
CA ALA A 55 11.65 -5.09 16.46
C ALA A 55 10.91 -4.63 15.19
N ASP A 56 11.55 -3.80 14.35
CA ASP A 56 10.92 -3.29 13.14
C ASP A 56 10.76 -4.36 12.04
N VAL A 57 11.73 -5.27 11.89
CA VAL A 57 11.65 -6.39 10.93
C VAL A 57 10.63 -7.41 11.42
N ASP A 58 10.65 -7.71 12.73
CA ASP A 58 9.76 -8.68 13.35
C ASP A 58 8.30 -8.19 13.31
N LYS A 59 8.07 -6.88 13.48
CA LYS A 59 6.77 -6.23 13.29
C LYS A 59 6.22 -6.45 11.88
N VAL A 60 7.03 -6.19 10.86
CA VAL A 60 6.61 -6.37 9.45
C VAL A 60 6.37 -7.85 9.13
N ARG A 61 7.22 -8.76 9.64
CA ARG A 61 7.04 -10.21 9.48
C ARG A 61 5.71 -10.65 10.11
N GLN A 62 5.46 -10.25 11.35
CA GLN A 62 4.22 -10.56 12.06
C GLN A 62 2.99 -10.01 11.34
N ALA A 63 3.05 -8.76 10.85
CA ALA A 63 1.98 -8.18 10.04
C ALA A 63 1.72 -8.98 8.75
N THR A 64 2.79 -9.45 8.09
CA THR A 64 2.69 -10.28 6.88
C THR A 64 1.96 -11.59 7.16
N GLU A 65 2.28 -12.26 8.27
CA GLU A 65 1.57 -13.48 8.68
C GLU A 65 0.10 -13.20 8.99
N TYR A 66 -0.23 -12.08 9.64
CA TYR A 66 -1.62 -11.68 9.85
C TYR A 66 -2.39 -11.47 8.55
N VAL A 67 -1.76 -10.91 7.51
CA VAL A 67 -2.41 -10.79 6.19
C VAL A 67 -2.64 -12.18 5.59
N ARG A 68 -1.66 -13.08 5.64
CA ARG A 68 -1.78 -14.46 5.12
C ARG A 68 -2.89 -15.24 5.83
N GLU A 69 -3.05 -15.05 7.13
CA GLU A 69 -4.09 -15.70 7.92
C GLU A 69 -5.49 -15.14 7.61
N ARG A 70 -5.62 -13.83 7.43
CA ARG A 70 -6.92 -13.14 7.27
C ARG A 70 -7.40 -13.07 5.82
N ALA A 71 -6.48 -13.06 4.85
CA ALA A 71 -6.74 -12.96 3.42
C ALA A 71 -5.81 -13.91 2.63
N PRO A 72 -5.98 -15.24 2.75
CA PRO A 72 -5.07 -16.24 2.18
C PRO A 72 -4.96 -16.20 0.65
N GLU A 73 -5.94 -15.61 -0.04
CA GLU A 73 -5.94 -15.39 -1.48
C GLU A 73 -5.15 -14.16 -1.94
N LEU A 74 -4.81 -13.25 -1.01
CA LEU A 74 -4.09 -12.02 -1.33
C LEU A 74 -2.59 -12.30 -1.52
N ALA A 75 -2.06 -11.96 -2.69
CA ALA A 75 -0.63 -12.05 -2.96
C ALA A 75 0.13 -11.04 -2.07
N VAL A 76 0.75 -11.55 -0.99
CA VAL A 76 1.49 -10.74 -0.01
C VAL A 76 2.87 -11.31 0.26
N GLU A 77 3.86 -10.43 0.32
CA GLU A 77 5.24 -10.79 0.64
C GLU A 77 5.87 -9.77 1.59
N GLY A 78 6.58 -10.28 2.59
CA GLY A 78 7.16 -9.48 3.64
C GLY A 78 7.98 -10.30 4.62
N PRO A 79 8.97 -9.68 5.29
CA PRO A 79 9.49 -8.34 5.04
C PRO A 79 10.22 -8.28 3.67
N LEU A 80 10.10 -7.15 2.97
CA LEU A 80 10.71 -6.96 1.64
C LEU A 80 11.39 -5.59 1.52
N GLN A 81 12.63 -5.56 1.00
CA GLN A 81 13.26 -4.28 0.64
C GLN A 81 12.64 -3.70 -0.62
N TYR A 82 12.66 -2.37 -0.75
CA TYR A 82 12.04 -1.66 -1.87
C TYR A 82 12.64 -2.05 -3.23
N ASP A 83 13.95 -2.31 -3.30
CA ASP A 83 14.62 -2.79 -4.51
C ASP A 83 14.10 -4.18 -4.93
N ALA A 84 13.96 -5.09 -3.98
CA ALA A 84 13.40 -6.42 -4.17
C ALA A 84 11.91 -6.38 -4.55
N ALA A 85 11.15 -5.40 -4.07
CA ALA A 85 9.74 -5.23 -4.42
C ALA A 85 9.53 -4.72 -5.86
N THR A 86 10.45 -3.91 -6.39
CA THR A 86 10.29 -3.18 -7.65
C THR A 86 11.08 -3.74 -8.83
N ASP A 87 12.25 -4.30 -8.60
CA ASP A 87 13.18 -4.76 -9.64
C ASP A 87 13.18 -6.29 -9.76
N ALA A 88 12.79 -6.79 -10.93
CA ALA A 88 12.69 -8.24 -11.18
C ALA A 88 14.05 -8.96 -11.11
N ALA A 89 15.16 -8.29 -11.46
CA ALA A 89 16.49 -8.88 -11.39
C ALA A 89 17.02 -8.95 -9.95
N VAL A 90 16.68 -7.96 -9.11
CA VAL A 90 16.95 -8.01 -7.66
C VAL A 90 16.08 -9.07 -7.00
N ALA A 91 14.79 -9.11 -7.32
CA ALA A 91 13.84 -10.11 -6.81
C ALA A 91 14.28 -11.54 -7.13
N ALA A 92 14.69 -11.82 -8.37
CA ALA A 92 15.18 -13.13 -8.78
C ALA A 92 16.41 -13.61 -7.97
N LYS A 93 17.19 -12.68 -7.40
CA LYS A 93 18.34 -12.99 -6.55
C LYS A 93 17.97 -13.13 -5.08
N LYS A 94 17.16 -12.20 -4.55
CA LYS A 94 16.84 -12.12 -3.11
C LYS A 94 15.69 -13.03 -2.70
N LEU A 95 14.70 -13.23 -3.57
CA LEU A 95 13.47 -13.97 -3.27
C LEU A 95 12.91 -14.67 -4.52
N PRO A 96 13.61 -15.69 -5.05
CA PRO A 96 13.21 -16.37 -6.27
C PRO A 96 11.86 -17.09 -6.09
N GLY A 97 10.97 -16.94 -7.06
CA GLY A 97 9.66 -17.60 -7.08
C GLY A 97 8.53 -16.85 -6.36
N SER A 98 8.82 -15.70 -5.72
CA SER A 98 7.78 -14.87 -5.12
C SER A 98 6.80 -14.32 -6.18
N GLU A 99 5.50 -14.37 -5.87
CA GLU A 99 4.45 -13.81 -6.73
C GLU A 99 4.33 -12.28 -6.61
N VAL A 100 5.04 -11.68 -5.65
CA VAL A 100 5.02 -10.23 -5.37
C VAL A 100 6.36 -9.58 -5.72
N ALA A 101 7.49 -10.17 -5.32
CA ALA A 101 8.80 -9.53 -5.49
C ALA A 101 9.11 -9.21 -6.97
N GLY A 102 9.64 -8.01 -7.20
CA GLY A 102 9.99 -7.48 -8.53
C GLY A 102 8.80 -7.04 -9.38
N ARG A 103 7.57 -7.21 -8.87
CA ARG A 103 6.33 -6.91 -9.58
C ARG A 103 5.24 -6.35 -8.67
N ALA A 104 5.60 -5.88 -7.47
CA ALA A 104 4.66 -5.33 -6.52
C ALA A 104 3.90 -4.13 -7.12
N THR A 105 2.63 -4.00 -6.72
CA THR A 105 1.73 -2.91 -7.11
C THR A 105 1.24 -2.13 -5.91
N VAL A 106 1.26 -2.74 -4.73
CA VAL A 106 0.88 -2.14 -3.44
C VAL A 106 2.09 -2.22 -2.50
N PHE A 107 2.50 -1.07 -1.95
CA PHE A 107 3.69 -0.92 -1.12
C PHE A 107 3.28 -0.46 0.27
N ILE A 108 3.50 -1.31 1.26
CA ILE A 108 3.11 -1.07 2.64
C ILE A 108 4.31 -0.66 3.48
N PHE A 109 4.37 0.59 3.90
CA PHE A 109 5.45 1.17 4.68
C PHE A 109 5.32 0.84 6.17
N PRO A 110 6.43 0.55 6.87
CA PRO A 110 6.40 0.11 8.26
C PRO A 110 6.05 1.23 9.26
N ASP A 111 6.17 2.49 8.83
CA ASP A 111 5.93 3.69 9.64
C ASP A 111 5.73 4.93 8.73
N LEU A 112 5.17 6.00 9.31
CA LEU A 112 4.83 7.23 8.60
C LEU A 112 6.05 8.01 8.10
N ASN A 113 7.17 7.99 8.82
CA ASN A 113 8.37 8.69 8.35
C ASN A 113 8.87 8.05 7.06
N THR A 114 8.94 6.72 7.03
CA THR A 114 9.36 5.99 5.83
C THR A 114 8.38 6.21 4.68
N GLY A 115 7.07 6.05 4.91
CA GLY A 115 6.05 6.26 3.89
C GLY A 115 6.04 7.69 3.33
N ASN A 116 5.94 8.69 4.22
CA ASN A 116 5.80 10.09 3.85
C ASN A 116 7.01 10.61 3.07
N ASN A 117 8.22 10.33 3.55
CA ASN A 117 9.44 10.75 2.86
C ASN A 117 9.59 10.03 1.51
N THR A 118 9.29 8.73 1.45
CA THR A 118 9.48 7.94 0.22
C THR A 118 8.55 8.40 -0.90
N TYR A 119 7.23 8.54 -0.67
CA TYR A 119 6.33 8.96 -1.75
C TYR A 119 6.67 10.37 -2.26
N LYS A 120 7.07 11.28 -1.37
CA LYS A 120 7.50 12.64 -1.75
C LYS A 120 8.81 12.62 -2.52
N ALA A 121 9.78 11.82 -2.09
CA ALA A 121 11.03 11.66 -2.80
C ALA A 121 10.78 11.12 -4.23
N VAL A 122 9.96 10.08 -4.38
CA VAL A 122 9.59 9.51 -5.68
C VAL A 122 8.86 10.55 -6.55
N GLN A 123 7.85 11.23 -6.00
CA GLN A 123 7.12 12.30 -6.69
C GLN A 123 8.07 13.38 -7.24
N ARG A 124 8.98 13.88 -6.39
CA ARG A 124 9.85 15.01 -6.73
C ARG A 124 11.02 14.63 -7.62
N SER A 125 11.62 13.47 -7.41
CA SER A 125 12.82 13.05 -8.13
C SER A 125 12.52 12.35 -9.46
N ALA A 126 11.44 11.56 -9.53
CA ALA A 126 11.05 10.84 -10.74
C ALA A 126 10.00 11.57 -11.58
N GLY A 127 9.52 12.73 -11.12
CA GLY A 127 8.43 13.47 -11.78
C GLY A 127 7.11 12.69 -11.79
N ALA A 128 6.95 11.73 -10.88
CA ALA A 128 5.74 10.91 -10.79
C ALA A 128 4.55 11.77 -10.34
N VAL A 129 3.37 11.50 -10.91
CA VAL A 129 2.12 12.06 -10.41
C VAL A 129 1.74 11.30 -9.14
N ALA A 130 1.55 12.02 -8.04
CA ALA A 130 1.06 11.47 -6.79
C ALA A 130 -0.32 12.04 -6.49
N ILE A 131 -1.30 11.18 -6.25
CA ILE A 131 -2.68 11.54 -5.93
C ILE A 131 -2.99 11.06 -4.51
N GLY A 132 -3.51 11.95 -3.66
CA GLY A 132 -3.86 11.64 -2.28
C GLY A 132 -3.74 12.84 -1.32
N PRO A 133 -3.93 12.61 0.00
CA PRO A 133 -4.17 11.32 0.63
C PRO A 133 -5.55 10.73 0.26
N VAL A 134 -5.62 9.40 0.17
CA VAL A 134 -6.88 8.66 0.02
C VAL A 134 -7.13 7.91 1.32
N LEU A 135 -8.15 8.31 2.08
CA LEU A 135 -8.50 7.65 3.33
C LEU A 135 -9.28 6.36 3.04
N GLN A 136 -9.09 5.37 3.91
CA GLN A 136 -9.58 4.01 3.73
C GLN A 136 -10.12 3.48 5.08
N GLY A 137 -10.96 2.44 5.03
CA GLY A 137 -11.50 1.79 6.23
C GLY A 137 -12.62 2.55 6.96
N LEU A 138 -13.25 3.54 6.32
CA LEU A 138 -14.37 4.30 6.88
C LEU A 138 -15.71 3.76 6.37
N ASN A 139 -16.77 3.84 7.19
CA ASN A 139 -18.16 3.47 6.83
C ASN A 139 -18.81 4.37 5.76
N LYS A 140 -18.15 5.47 5.38
CA LYS A 140 -18.48 6.37 4.27
C LYS A 140 -17.19 7.03 3.83
N PRO A 141 -16.97 7.23 2.52
CA PRO A 141 -15.74 7.82 2.04
C PRO A 141 -15.66 9.30 2.41
N ILE A 142 -14.57 9.65 3.08
CA ILE A 142 -14.19 11.02 3.43
C ILE A 142 -12.74 11.12 2.99
N ASN A 143 -12.36 12.17 2.27
CA ASN A 143 -10.97 12.42 1.91
C ASN A 143 -10.55 13.82 2.34
N ASP A 144 -9.31 13.93 2.79
CA ASP A 144 -8.71 15.21 3.18
C ASP A 144 -7.89 15.78 2.02
N LEU A 145 -7.94 17.10 1.87
CA LEU A 145 -7.17 17.82 0.87
C LEU A 145 -6.07 18.63 1.57
N SER A 146 -4.87 18.60 1.02
CA SER A 146 -3.81 19.47 1.50
C SER A 146 -4.20 20.94 1.34
N ARG A 147 -3.78 21.80 2.30
CA ARG A 147 -3.95 23.26 2.22
C ARG A 147 -3.40 23.89 0.94
N GLY A 148 -2.47 23.22 0.26
CA GLY A 148 -1.89 23.65 -1.01
C GLY A 148 -2.44 22.94 -2.25
N ALA A 149 -3.59 22.28 -2.17
CA ALA A 149 -4.16 21.52 -3.28
C ALA A 149 -4.44 22.39 -4.51
N LEU A 150 -4.05 21.89 -5.68
CA LEU A 150 -4.39 22.47 -6.97
C LEU A 150 -5.83 22.10 -7.36
N VAL A 151 -6.41 22.82 -8.33
CA VAL A 151 -7.74 22.48 -8.87
C VAL A 151 -7.78 21.03 -9.37
N SER A 152 -6.70 20.56 -10.02
CA SER A 152 -6.58 19.17 -10.45
C SER A 152 -6.63 18.17 -9.29
N ASP A 153 -6.02 18.52 -8.15
CA ASP A 153 -6.01 17.65 -6.97
C ASP A 153 -7.41 17.53 -6.39
N ILE A 154 -8.15 18.65 -6.32
CA ILE A 154 -9.55 18.67 -5.87
C ILE A 154 -10.42 17.79 -6.76
N VAL A 155 -10.32 17.95 -8.09
CA VAL A 155 -11.10 17.15 -9.05
C VAL A 155 -10.78 15.66 -8.91
N ASN A 156 -9.49 15.31 -8.81
CA ASN A 156 -9.06 13.93 -8.63
C ASN A 156 -9.57 13.33 -7.32
N THR A 157 -9.49 14.06 -6.20
CA THR A 157 -9.99 13.59 -4.90
C THR A 157 -11.51 13.40 -4.92
N VAL A 158 -12.26 14.29 -5.56
CA VAL A 158 -13.73 14.11 -5.73
C VAL A 158 -14.03 12.85 -6.55
N ALA A 159 -13.31 12.64 -7.66
CA ALA A 159 -13.49 11.44 -8.48
C ALA A 159 -13.18 10.16 -7.70
N ILE A 160 -12.08 10.13 -6.94
CA ILE A 160 -11.71 9.01 -6.07
C ILE A 160 -12.80 8.75 -5.03
N THR A 161 -13.28 9.79 -4.35
CA THR A 161 -14.33 9.69 -3.33
C THR A 161 -15.61 9.11 -3.91
N ALA A 162 -15.97 9.49 -5.14
CA ALA A 162 -17.14 8.96 -5.84
C ALA A 162 -16.99 7.47 -6.18
N ILE A 163 -15.79 7.03 -6.60
CA ILE A 163 -15.49 5.61 -6.86
C ILE A 163 -15.61 4.80 -5.56
N GLN A 164 -15.01 5.28 -4.46
CA GLN A 164 -15.10 4.63 -3.15
C GLN A 164 -16.57 4.49 -2.69
N ALA A 165 -17.39 5.52 -2.88
CA ALA A 165 -18.81 5.51 -2.51
C ALA A 165 -19.61 4.46 -3.30
N GLN A 166 -19.30 4.29 -4.59
CA GLN A 166 -19.96 3.30 -5.43
C GLN A 166 -19.57 1.87 -5.05
N ALA A 167 -18.28 1.64 -4.75
CA ALA A 167 -17.78 0.34 -4.30
C ALA A 167 -18.45 -0.09 -2.98
N GLU A 168 -18.58 0.84 -2.04
CA GLU A 168 -19.25 0.58 -0.76
C GLU A 168 -20.74 0.28 -0.92
N ALA A 169 -21.44 1.02 -1.78
CA ALA A 169 -22.84 0.75 -2.09
C ALA A 169 -23.03 -0.63 -2.74
N ALA A 170 -22.11 -1.03 -3.63
CA ALA A 170 -22.13 -2.35 -4.26
C ALA A 170 -21.85 -3.48 -3.24
N ALA A 171 -20.89 -3.30 -2.34
CA ALA A 171 -20.61 -4.26 -1.28
C ALA A 171 -21.79 -4.42 -0.32
N ALA A 172 -22.42 -3.32 0.10
CA ALA A 172 -23.60 -3.35 0.96
C ALA A 172 -24.77 -4.09 0.29
N ALA A 173 -25.00 -3.86 -1.01
CA ALA A 173 -26.04 -4.55 -1.78
C ALA A 173 -25.75 -6.05 -1.96
N ALA A 174 -24.49 -6.47 -2.07
CA ALA A 174 -24.12 -7.88 -2.18
C ALA A 174 -24.25 -8.65 -0.85
N SER A 175 -24.23 -7.94 0.28
CA SER A 175 -24.36 -8.49 1.63
C SER A 175 -25.80 -8.52 2.19
N ALA A 176 -26.77 -7.94 1.46
CA ALA A 176 -28.18 -7.84 1.83
C ALA A 176 -29.03 -8.92 1.15
#